data_AF-A0A3D3TT87-F1
#
_entry.id   AF-A0A3D3TT87-F1
#
_cell.length_a   1.000
_cell.length_b   1.000
_cell.length_c   1.000
_cell.angle_alpha   90.00
_cell.angle_beta   90.00
_cell.angle_gamma   90.00
#
_symmetry.space_group_name_H-M   'P 1'
#
loop_
_entity.id
_entity.type
_entity.pdbx_description
1 polymer ?
#
loop_
_entity_poly.entity_id
_entity_poly.type
_entity_poly.pdbx_seq_one_letter_code
_entity_poly.pdbx_strand_id
1 'polypeptide(L)' 'IDVEETGFFVAADSVGAGTGDNVLITRGGAARVSLGERDVPVDATIIGIIDSIEVENE' A
#
# COMPACT_ATOMS: atom_id res chain seq x y z
N ILE A 1 -7.21 -9.78 2.07
CA ILE A 1 -7.96 -8.80 2.88
C ILE A 1 -9.39 -9.01 2.47
N ASP A 2 -10.21 -9.59 3.34
CA ASP A 2 -11.64 -9.41 3.19
C ASP A 2 -11.86 -7.93 3.44
N VAL A 3 -11.95 -7.14 2.37
CA VAL A 3 -12.44 -5.77 2.43
C VAL A 3 -13.96 -5.84 2.60
N GLU A 4 -14.41 -6.72 3.50
CA GLU A 4 -15.79 -6.83 3.92
C GLU A 4 -16.00 -5.89 5.11
N GLU A 5 -15.77 -4.62 4.84
CA GLU A 5 -16.48 -3.48 5.40
C GLU A 5 -16.03 -2.24 4.63
N THR A 6 -17.00 -1.47 4.14
CA THR A 6 -16.80 -0.22 3.40
C THR A 6 -16.19 0.84 4.32
N GLY A 7 -14.87 0.78 4.52
CA GLY A 7 -14.12 1.68 5.39
C GLY A 7 -12.96 2.35 4.66
N PHE A 8 -12.64 3.58 5.07
CA PHE A 8 -11.40 4.23 4.65
C PHE A 8 -10.20 3.50 5.27
N PHE A 9 -9.15 3.31 4.47
CA PHE A 9 -7.89 2.75 4.92
C PHE A 9 -6.78 3.79 4.75
N VAL A 10 -5.92 3.94 5.75
CA VAL A 10 -4.82 4.92 5.73
C VAL A 10 -3.50 4.17 5.60
N ALA A 11 -2.63 4.65 4.71
CA ALA A 11 -1.26 4.18 4.56
C ALA A 11 -0.32 5.38 4.41
N ALA A 12 0.90 5.27 4.92
CA ALA A 12 1.93 6.27 4.68
C ALA A 12 2.35 6.23 3.20
N ASP A 13 2.48 7.39 2.58
CA ASP A 13 3.03 7.49 1.24
C ASP A 13 4.56 7.66 1.30
N SER A 14 5.27 6.73 0.67
CA SER A 14 6.73 6.78 0.54
C SER A 14 7.19 6.92 -0.91
N VAL A 15 6.25 6.98 -1.85
CA VAL A 15 6.49 6.87 -3.31
C VAL A 15 6.05 8.13 -4.04
N GLY A 16 5.17 8.95 -3.44
CA GLY A 16 4.67 10.19 -4.03
C GLY A 16 3.39 9.98 -4.85
N ALA A 17 2.52 9.09 -4.40
CA ALA A 17 1.24 8.82 -5.05
C ALA A 17 0.29 10.02 -4.93
N GLY A 18 -0.35 10.35 -6.04
CA GLY A 18 -1.38 11.37 -6.13
C GLY A 18 -2.77 10.85 -5.81
N THR A 19 -3.72 11.79 -5.69
CA THR A 19 -5.14 11.42 -5.64
C THR A 19 -5.57 10.80 -6.97
N GLY A 20 -6.13 9.60 -6.93
CA GLY A 20 -6.60 8.86 -8.11
C GLY A 20 -5.63 7.77 -8.59
N ASP A 21 -4.42 7.73 -8.05
CA ASP A 21 -3.46 6.66 -8.39
C ASP A 21 -3.91 5.33 -7.77
N ASN A 22 -3.82 4.27 -8.58
CA ASN A 22 -3.88 2.91 -8.07
C ASN A 22 -2.53 2.56 -7.44
N VAL A 23 -2.53 2.05 -6.22
CA VAL A 23 -1.30 1.82 -5.47
C VAL A 23 -1.26 0.42 -4.86
N LEU A 24 -0.05 -0.09 -4.67
CA LEU A 24 0.22 -1.29 -3.88
C LEU A 24 0.66 -0.88 -2.47
N ILE A 25 0.08 -1.52 -1.46
CA ILE A 25 0.44 -1.33 -0.06
C ILE A 25 1.05 -2.60 0.54
N THR A 26 1.91 -2.42 1.55
CA THR A 26 2.28 -3.49 2.48
C THR A 26 1.84 -3.12 3.89
N ARG A 27 1.75 -4.11 4.79
CA ARG A 27 1.26 -3.94 6.16
C ARG A 27 2.16 -4.60 7.20
N GLY A 28 1.97 -4.24 8.47
CA GLY A 28 2.66 -4.82 9.62
C GLY A 28 4.16 -4.51 9.61
N GLY A 29 4.98 -5.48 10.04
CA GLY A 29 6.44 -5.30 10.10
C GLY A 29 7.08 -4.95 8.75
N ALA A 30 6.51 -5.45 7.64
CA ALA A 30 7.00 -5.15 6.30
C ALA A 30 6.84 -3.66 5.93
N ALA A 31 5.82 -2.97 6.46
CA ALA A 31 5.63 -1.54 6.25
C ALA A 31 6.80 -0.71 6.80
N ARG A 32 7.32 -1.08 7.97
CA ARG A 32 8.50 -0.44 8.59
C ARG A 32 9.78 -0.72 7.80
N VAL A 33 9.94 -1.97 7.32
CA VAL A 33 11.07 -2.34 6.46
C VAL A 33 11.07 -1.54 5.15
N SER A 34 9.91 -1.35 4.53
CA SER A 34 9.76 -0.53 3.31
C SER A 34 10.11 0.94 3.51
N LEU A 35 9.97 1.47 4.73
CA LEU A 35 10.37 2.84 5.09
C LEU A 35 11.87 2.96 5.43
N GLY A 36 12.63 1.85 5.39
CA GLY A 36 14.06 1.83 5.71
C GLY A 36 14.38 1.88 7.21
N GLU A 37 13.36 1.96 8.07
CA GLU A 37 13.53 2.21 9.50
C GLU A 37 12.64 1.27 10.35
N ARG A 38 13.26 0.48 11.21
CA ARG A 38 12.57 -0.59 11.96
C ARG A 38 11.64 -0.08 13.05
N ASP A 39 11.92 1.11 13.57
CA ASP A 39 11.23 1.71 14.72
C ASP A 39 10.20 2.76 14.31
N VAL A 40 9.96 2.94 13.01
CA VAL A 40 8.92 3.86 12.53
C VAL A 40 7.54 3.33 12.94
N PRO A 41 6.69 4.12 13.63
CA PRO A 41 5.39 3.67 14.12
C PRO A 41 4.34 3.67 13.00
N VAL A 42 4.62 2.96 11.90
CA VAL A 42 3.73 2.78 10.75
C VAL A 42 3.48 1.29 10.54
N ASP A 43 2.22 0.94 10.31
CA ASP A 43 1.76 -0.42 10.06
C ASP A 43 1.20 -0.61 8.65
N ALA A 44 1.22 0.43 7.81
CA ALA A 44 0.87 0.36 6.40
C ALA A 44 1.57 1.45 5.58
N THR A 45 2.16 1.06 4.45
CA THR A 45 2.93 1.95 3.57
C THR A 45 2.63 1.65 2.11
N ILE A 46 2.45 2.69 1.29
CA ILE A 46 2.45 2.60 -0.17
C ILE A 46 3.86 2.24 -0.64
N ILE A 47 3.98 1.16 -1.41
CA ILE A 47 5.27 0.64 -1.91
C ILE A 47 5.42 0.72 -3.43
N GLY A 48 4.36 1.13 -4.14
CA GLY A 48 4.41 1.33 -5.59
C GLY A 48 3.11 1.89 -6.16
N ILE A 49 3.21 2.53 -7.32
CA ILE A 49 2.10 2.98 -8.15
C ILE A 49 1.88 1.93 -9.24
N ILE A 50 0.63 1.61 -9.54
CA ILE A 50 0.24 0.57 -10.49
C ILE A 50 -0.02 1.22 -11.86
N ASP A 51 0.81 0.87 -12.85
CA ASP A 51 0.62 1.34 -14.24
C ASP A 51 -0.53 0.59 -14.95
N SER A 52 -0.54 -0.74 -14.85
CA SER A 52 -1.54 -1.59 -15.48
C SER A 52 -1.73 -2.90 -14.73
N ILE A 53 -2.93 -3.43 -14.78
CA ILE A 53 -3.27 -4.75 -14.24
C ILE A 53 -3.62 -5.65 -15.43
N GLU A 54 -2.84 -6.70 -15.63
CA GLU A 54 -3.10 -7.72 -16.63
C GLU A 54 -3.69 -8.96 -15.93
N VAL A 55 -4.81 -9.45 -16.45
CA VAL A 55 -5.50 -10.62 -15.93
C VAL A 55 -5.74 -11.55 -17.12
N GLU A 56 -5.17 -12.75 -17.05
CA GLU A 56 -5.50 -13.80 -18.01
C GLU A 56 -6.92 -14.31 -17.72
N ASN A 57 -7.78 -14.30 -18.73
CA ASN A 57 -9.09 -14.95 -18.66
C ASN A 57 -8.94 -16.36 -19.24
N GLU A 58 -9.34 -17.39 -18.49
CA GLU A 58 -9.47 -18.76 -19.00
C GLU A 58 -10.62 -18.91 -19.99
#